data_AF-D7MLF1-F1
#
_entry.id   AF-D7MLF1-F1
#
_cell.length_a   1.000
_cell.length_b   1.000
_cell.length_c   1.000
_cell.angle_alpha   90.00
_cell.angle_beta   90.00
_cell.angle_gamma   90.00
#
_symmetry.space_group_name_H-M   'P 1'
#
loop_
_entity.id
_entity.type
_entity.pdbx_description
1 polymer ?
#
loop_
_entity_poly.entity_id
_entity_poly.type
_entity_poly.pdbx_seq_one_letter_code
_entity_poly.pdbx_strand_id
1 'polypeptide(L)'
;MEFNLGSHLQKFKIKNDHFKYNVSSDWIATAVDRGVRVLDVEAKNVLFVIDTMPLNMFQSKTLVSLRLANVELENQDIVVSLPCLKIMHLDNICYGEDGPLIAEKLISGCSVLEDLTVESEFLGQNINLDTDFNVTFGSSLE
;
A
#
# COMPACT_ATOMS: atom_id res chain seq x y z
N MET A 1 -11.53 -20.12 -27.09
CA MET A 1 -12.25 -20.03 -25.81
C MET A 1 -12.34 -18.56 -25.45
N GLU A 2 -13.54 -18.01 -25.57
CA GLU A 2 -13.85 -16.63 -25.20
C GLU A 2 -13.88 -16.54 -23.68
N PHE A 3 -12.89 -15.89 -23.09
CA PHE A 3 -12.96 -15.51 -21.67
C PHE A 3 -13.88 -14.30 -21.58
N ASN A 4 -15.03 -14.52 -20.95
CA ASN A 4 -16.08 -13.54 -20.73
C ASN A 4 -15.49 -12.30 -20.02
N LEU A 5 -15.38 -11.19 -20.76
CA LEU A 5 -14.85 -9.89 -20.36
C LEU A 5 -15.86 -9.11 -19.48
N GLY A 6 -16.39 -9.77 -18.44
CA GLY A 6 -17.70 -9.45 -17.85
C GLY A 6 -17.70 -8.78 -16.48
N SER A 7 -16.55 -8.37 -15.92
CA SER A 7 -16.55 -7.45 -14.78
C SER A 7 -15.20 -6.71 -14.71
N HIS A 8 -15.12 -5.50 -15.24
CA HIS A 8 -13.99 -4.61 -14.95
C HIS A 8 -14.15 -4.13 -13.52
N LEU A 9 -13.68 -4.89 -12.53
CA LEU A 9 -13.70 -4.48 -11.14
C LEU A 9 -12.89 -3.18 -11.05
N GLN A 10 -13.55 -2.02 -11.05
CA GLN A 10 -12.86 -0.73 -11.09
C GLN A 10 -12.30 -0.37 -9.72
N LYS A 11 -13.04 -0.72 -8.66
CA LYS A 11 -12.73 -0.37 -7.29
C LYS A 11 -12.96 -1.56 -6.38
N PHE A 12 -11.97 -1.82 -5.53
CA PHE A 12 -12.05 -2.77 -4.43
C PHE A 12 -11.76 -2.03 -3.13
N LYS A 13 -12.65 -2.18 -2.16
CA LYS A 13 -12.51 -1.57 -0.84
C LYS A 13 -12.80 -2.59 0.23
N ILE A 14 -11.90 -2.74 1.18
CA ILE A 14 -12.05 -3.59 2.34
C ILE A 14 -11.77 -2.78 3.61
N LYS A 15 -12.74 -2.80 4.52
CA LYS A 15 -12.60 -2.25 5.87
C LYS A 15 -12.95 -3.35 6.84
N ASN A 16 -12.01 -3.77 7.69
CA ASN A 16 -12.27 -4.85 8.63
C ASN A 16 -11.87 -4.45 10.06
N ASP A 17 -12.65 -4.90 11.03
CA ASP A 17 -12.42 -4.73 12.47
C ASP A 17 -11.70 -5.92 13.09
N HIS A 18 -11.73 -7.09 12.44
CA HIS A 18 -11.09 -8.32 12.88
C HIS A 18 -10.47 -9.08 11.70
N PHE A 19 -9.21 -8.80 11.39
CA PHE A 19 -8.45 -9.67 10.48
C PHE A 19 -8.12 -10.97 11.21
N LYS A 20 -8.94 -12.01 10.97
CA LYS A 20 -8.40 -13.38 11.01
C LYS A 20 -7.47 -13.51 9.82
N TYR A 21 -6.20 -13.78 10.09
CA TYR A 21 -5.10 -13.95 9.14
C TYR A 21 -5.54 -14.79 7.90
N ASN A 22 -5.02 -14.44 6.72
CA ASN A 22 -5.24 -14.99 5.36
C ASN A 22 -6.43 -14.52 4.50
N VAL A 23 -7.69 -14.47 4.98
CA VAL A 23 -8.85 -14.32 4.06
C VAL A 23 -8.84 -13.00 3.28
N SER A 24 -8.25 -11.95 3.85
CA SER A 24 -8.23 -10.62 3.22
C SER A 24 -7.12 -10.44 2.19
N SER A 25 -5.99 -11.15 2.33
CA SER A 25 -4.89 -11.07 1.36
C SER A 25 -5.31 -11.71 0.02
N ASP A 26 -6.02 -12.85 0.07
CA ASP A 26 -6.55 -13.53 -1.12
C ASP A 26 -7.52 -12.65 -1.91
N TRP A 27 -8.37 -11.87 -1.21
CA TRP A 27 -9.33 -10.97 -1.87
C TRP A 27 -8.63 -9.79 -2.53
N ILE A 28 -7.62 -9.22 -1.87
CA ILE A 28 -6.78 -8.17 -2.44
C ILE A 28 -6.05 -8.71 -3.68
N ALA A 29 -5.41 -9.87 -3.56
CA ALA A 29 -4.70 -10.51 -4.66
C ALA A 29 -5.63 -10.76 -5.86
N THR A 30 -6.81 -11.33 -5.60
CA THR A 30 -7.82 -11.58 -6.63
C THR A 30 -8.33 -10.30 -7.29
N ALA A 31 -8.51 -9.22 -6.51
CA ALA A 31 -8.93 -7.93 -7.05
C ALA A 31 -7.85 -7.33 -7.97
N VAL A 32 -6.58 -7.42 -7.56
CA VAL A 32 -5.43 -6.97 -8.36
C VAL A 32 -5.31 -7.77 -9.65
N ASP A 33 -5.45 -9.10 -9.59
CA ASP A 33 -5.41 -9.97 -10.77
C ASP A 33 -6.56 -9.70 -11.75
N ARG A 34 -7.69 -9.21 -11.24
CA ARG A 34 -8.84 -8.75 -12.07
C ARG A 34 -8.63 -7.36 -12.67
N GLY A 35 -7.49 -6.73 -12.44
CA GLY A 35 -7.15 -5.43 -13.01
C GLY A 35 -7.82 -4.26 -12.30
N VAL A 36 -7.93 -4.32 -10.97
CA VAL A 36 -8.53 -3.23 -10.19
C VAL A 36 -7.74 -1.93 -10.34
N ARG A 37 -8.48 -0.82 -10.47
CA ARG A 37 -7.88 0.52 -10.63
C ARG A 37 -7.81 1.29 -9.32
N VAL A 38 -8.73 1.04 -8.40
CA VAL A 38 -8.78 1.70 -7.10
C VAL A 38 -8.78 0.65 -6.00
N LEU A 39 -7.75 0.65 -5.16
CA LEU A 39 -7.60 -0.26 -4.03
C LEU A 39 -7.60 0.56 -2.74
N ASP A 40 -8.52 0.25 -1.82
CA ASP A 40 -8.67 0.92 -0.52
C ASP A 40 -8.75 -0.14 0.59
N VAL A 41 -7.67 -0.27 1.34
CA VAL A 41 -7.50 -1.29 2.38
C VAL A 41 -7.29 -0.59 3.72
N GLU A 42 -8.16 -0.87 4.67
CA GLU A 42 -8.14 -0.22 5.98
C GLU A 42 -8.43 -1.24 7.08
N ALA A 43 -7.52 -1.35 8.05
CA ALA A 43 -7.82 -1.95 9.35
C ALA A 43 -8.42 -0.90 10.27
N LYS A 44 -9.57 -1.19 10.87
CA LYS A 44 -10.22 -0.26 11.81
C LYS A 44 -9.56 -0.26 13.19
N ASN A 45 -8.85 -1.33 13.53
CA ASN A 45 -8.20 -1.48 14.81
C ASN A 45 -6.69 -1.50 14.59
N VAL A 46 -6.02 -0.48 15.11
CA VAL A 46 -4.56 -0.31 15.05
C VAL A 46 -3.79 -1.47 15.71
N LEU A 47 -4.46 -2.26 16.55
CA LEU A 47 -3.89 -3.45 17.20
C LEU A 47 -3.90 -4.69 16.29
N PHE A 48 -4.64 -4.66 15.17
CA PHE A 48 -4.73 -5.76 14.21
C PHE A 48 -4.23 -5.27 12.87
N VAL A 49 -2.93 -5.45 12.67
CA VAL A 49 -2.27 -5.10 11.42
C VAL A 49 -2.57 -6.18 10.36
N ILE A 50 -2.66 -5.79 9.10
CA ILE A 50 -2.71 -6.75 7.99
C ILE A 50 -1.26 -7.18 7.71
N ASP A 51 -0.88 -8.33 8.25
CA ASP A 51 0.51 -8.82 8.22
C ASP A 51 1.06 -9.10 6.81
N THR A 52 0.22 -9.27 5.78
CA THR A 52 0.74 -9.66 4.45
C THR A 52 -0.05 -9.07 3.29
N MET A 53 0.51 -8.00 2.72
CA MET A 53 0.09 -7.50 1.41
C MET A 53 0.56 -8.42 0.29
N PRO A 54 -0.30 -8.76 -0.68
CA PRO A 54 0.07 -9.67 -1.74
C PRO A 54 1.06 -9.02 -2.71
N LEU A 55 2.06 -9.80 -3.14
CA LEU A 55 3.13 -9.35 -4.03
C LEU A 55 2.64 -8.71 -5.33
N ASN A 56 1.55 -9.23 -5.88
CA ASN A 56 0.98 -8.75 -7.14
C ASN A 56 0.48 -7.29 -7.04
N MET A 57 0.13 -6.82 -5.83
CA MET A 57 -0.24 -5.44 -5.59
C MET A 57 0.88 -4.49 -6.01
N PHE A 58 2.13 -4.77 -5.61
CA PHE A 58 3.31 -3.95 -5.89
C PHE A 58 3.74 -3.95 -7.36
N GLN A 59 3.18 -4.85 -8.18
CA GLN A 59 3.51 -5.00 -9.60
C GLN A 59 2.30 -4.75 -10.51
N SER A 60 1.21 -4.20 -9.95
CA SER A 60 -0.01 -3.96 -10.72
C SER A 60 0.18 -2.87 -11.76
N LYS A 61 -0.13 -3.22 -13.02
CA LYS A 61 -0.12 -2.30 -14.15
C LYS A 61 -1.44 -1.54 -14.33
N THR A 62 -2.41 -1.77 -13.45
CA THR A 62 -3.76 -1.24 -13.58
C THR A 62 -4.15 -0.31 -12.43
N LEU A 63 -3.47 -0.42 -11.28
CA LEU A 63 -3.73 0.45 -10.13
C LEU A 63 -3.46 1.91 -10.49
N VAL A 64 -4.46 2.75 -10.24
CA VAL A 64 -4.44 4.20 -10.42
C VAL A 64 -4.50 4.91 -9.06
N SER A 65 -5.20 4.33 -8.09
CA SER A 65 -5.30 4.84 -6.73
C SER A 65 -5.11 3.72 -5.72
N LEU A 66 -4.24 3.95 -4.74
CA LEU A 66 -3.92 3.04 -3.66
C LEU A 66 -4.10 3.78 -2.34
N ARG A 67 -4.93 3.24 -1.45
CA ARG A 67 -5.05 3.68 -0.06
C ARG A 67 -4.81 2.49 0.86
N LEU A 68 -3.83 2.62 1.74
CA LEU A 68 -3.45 1.64 2.73
C LEU A 68 -3.50 2.32 4.10
N ALA A 69 -4.31 1.80 5.02
CA ALA A 69 -4.48 2.33 6.35
C ALA A 69 -4.37 1.22 7.41
N ASN A 70 -3.47 1.39 8.40
CA ASN A 70 -3.22 0.44 9.48
C ASN A 70 -2.80 -0.95 8.95
N VAL A 71 -1.80 -0.99 8.06
CA VAL A 71 -1.32 -2.23 7.42
C VAL A 71 0.17 -2.42 7.64
N GLU A 72 0.64 -3.67 7.60
CA GLU A 72 2.06 -3.98 7.68
C GLU A 72 2.60 -4.09 6.27
N LEU A 73 3.69 -3.38 6.03
CA LEU A 73 4.49 -3.57 4.84
C LEU A 73 5.81 -4.20 5.26
N GLU A 74 5.92 -5.51 5.07
CA GLU A 74 7.19 -6.21 5.20
C GLU A 74 8.11 -5.78 4.06
N ASN A 75 9.37 -5.47 4.41
CA ASN A 75 10.40 -5.22 3.42
C ASN A 75 10.85 -6.56 2.81
N GLN A 76 10.13 -7.00 1.80
CA GLN A 76 10.57 -8.11 0.98
C GLN A 76 11.48 -7.55 -0.14
N ASP A 77 12.38 -8.38 -0.69
CA ASP A 77 13.22 -8.06 -1.86
C ASP A 77 12.38 -7.95 -3.15
N ILE A 78 11.31 -7.15 -3.11
CA ILE A 78 10.35 -6.95 -4.17
C ILE A 78 10.79 -5.74 -4.99
N VAL A 79 10.78 -5.92 -6.30
CA VAL A 79 10.81 -4.80 -7.25
C VAL A 79 9.39 -4.26 -7.38
N VAL A 80 9.18 -3.03 -6.93
CA VAL A 80 7.90 -2.32 -7.11
C VAL A 80 7.85 -1.73 -8.52
N SER A 81 6.74 -1.95 -9.20
CA SER A 81 6.44 -1.31 -10.48
C SER A 81 4.94 -1.05 -10.60
N LEU A 82 4.57 0.22 -10.44
CA LEU A 82 3.19 0.71 -10.43
C LEU A 82 3.03 1.81 -11.49
N PRO A 83 3.13 1.48 -12.79
CA PRO A 83 3.28 2.47 -13.86
C PRO A 83 2.04 3.33 -14.13
N CYS A 84 0.91 3.05 -13.49
CA CYS A 84 -0.34 3.79 -13.65
C CYS A 84 -0.80 4.48 -12.36
N LEU A 85 -0.06 4.34 -11.26
CA LEU A 85 -0.48 4.84 -9.96
C LEU A 85 -0.29 6.36 -9.89
N LYS A 86 -1.41 7.07 -9.77
CA LYS A 86 -1.46 8.53 -9.67
C LYS A 86 -1.66 9.01 -8.24
N ILE A 87 -2.38 8.24 -7.43
CA ILE A 87 -2.76 8.65 -6.07
C ILE A 87 -2.32 7.55 -5.11
N MET A 88 -1.51 7.91 -4.13
CA MET A 88 -1.07 7.02 -3.05
C MET A 88 -1.38 7.66 -1.70
N HIS A 89 -2.10 6.93 -0.85
CA HIS A 89 -2.34 7.32 0.53
C HIS A 89 -1.87 6.20 1.45
N LEU A 90 -0.86 6.49 2.26
CA LEU A 90 -0.32 5.64 3.30
C LEU A 90 -0.69 6.23 4.66
N ASP A 91 -1.48 5.52 5.44
CA ASP A 91 -1.97 5.93 6.75
C ASP A 91 -1.57 4.90 7.80
N ASN A 92 -0.79 5.33 8.79
CA ASN A 92 -0.36 4.53 9.93
C ASN A 92 0.21 3.15 9.51
N ILE A 93 1.12 3.18 8.55
CA ILE A 93 1.80 1.98 8.04
C ILE A 93 2.79 1.47 9.09
N CYS A 94 2.68 0.20 9.44
CA CYS A 94 3.69 -0.48 10.25
C CYS A 94 4.78 -1.01 9.30
N TYR A 95 6.00 -0.57 9.54
CA TYR A 95 7.17 -1.08 8.84
C TYR A 95 7.77 -2.19 9.71
N GLY A 96 8.00 -3.37 9.12
CA GLY A 96 8.63 -4.49 9.83
C GLY A 96 10.07 -4.18 10.28
N GLU A 97 10.83 -5.21 10.68
CA GLU A 97 12.17 -5.05 11.27
C GLU A 97 13.18 -4.26 10.39
N ASP A 98 13.03 -4.31 9.06
CA ASP A 98 13.89 -3.59 8.11
C ASP A 98 13.45 -2.14 7.86
N GLY A 99 12.43 -1.67 8.56
CA GLY A 99 12.00 -0.28 8.56
C GLY A 99 11.40 0.19 7.22
N PRO A 100 11.38 1.51 7.00
CA PRO A 100 10.55 2.19 6.01
C PRO A 100 11.02 2.07 4.55
N LEU A 101 12.03 1.24 4.27
CA LEU A 101 12.60 1.04 2.93
C LEU A 101 11.56 0.62 1.88
N ILE A 102 10.51 -0.09 2.30
CA ILE A 102 9.42 -0.49 1.41
C ILE A 102 8.57 0.70 0.94
N ALA A 103 8.43 1.77 1.72
CA ALA A 103 7.76 2.99 1.30
C ALA A 103 8.55 3.73 0.22
N GLU A 104 9.88 3.81 0.37
CA GLU A 104 10.76 4.39 -0.65
C GLU A 104 10.71 3.59 -1.96
N LYS A 105 10.72 2.26 -1.88
CA LYS A 105 10.50 1.37 -3.03
C LYS A 105 9.14 1.62 -3.69
N LEU A 106 8.09 1.84 -2.89
CA LEU A 106 6.75 2.16 -3.38
C LEU A 106 6.76 3.45 -4.21
N ILE A 107 7.32 4.53 -3.66
CA ILE A 107 7.37 5.84 -4.31
C ILE A 107 8.23 5.78 -5.58
N SER A 108 9.43 5.22 -5.50
CA SER A 108 10.35 5.09 -6.64
C SER A 108 9.81 4.19 -7.76
N GLY A 109 8.94 3.23 -7.44
CA GLY A 109 8.24 2.36 -8.39
C GLY A 109 7.06 3.02 -9.12
N CYS A 110 6.65 4.23 -8.74
CA CYS A 110 5.49 4.96 -9.26
C CYS A 110 5.91 6.19 -10.08
N SER A 111 6.26 6.03 -11.36
CA SER A 111 6.75 7.13 -12.20
C SER A 111 5.72 8.22 -12.56
N VAL A 112 4.43 7.95 -12.34
CA VAL A 112 3.32 8.86 -12.71
C VAL A 112 2.52 9.34 -11.49
N LEU A 113 3.12 9.25 -10.30
CA LEU A 113 2.49 9.66 -9.06
C LEU A 113 2.24 11.18 -9.07
N GLU A 114 0.97 11.58 -8.90
CA GLU A 114 0.50 12.97 -8.90
C GLU A 114 0.17 13.45 -7.48
N ASP A 115 -0.31 12.55 -6.62
CA ASP A 115 -0.73 12.83 -5.25
C ASP A 115 -0.18 11.75 -4.31
N LEU A 116 0.56 12.19 -3.29
CA LEU A 116 1.10 11.36 -2.22
C LEU A 116 0.70 11.94 -0.88
N THR A 117 -0.02 11.15 -0.09
CA THR A 117 -0.34 11.44 1.32
C THR A 117 0.28 10.38 2.21
N VAL A 118 1.07 10.80 3.19
CA VAL A 118 1.66 9.92 4.21
C VAL A 118 1.28 10.47 5.57
N GLU A 119 0.49 9.71 6.31
CA GLU A 119 0.03 10.02 7.66
C GLU A 119 0.56 8.93 8.60
N SER A 120 1.09 9.34 9.75
CA SER A 120 1.54 8.41 10.80
C SER A 120 1.10 8.97 12.13
N GLU A 121 0.23 8.24 12.83
CA GLU A 121 -0.20 8.60 14.19
C GLU A 121 0.71 7.98 15.27
N PHE A 122 1.77 7.25 14.88
CA PHE A 122 2.76 6.76 15.83
C PHE A 122 3.58 7.92 16.40
N LEU A 123 3.27 8.26 17.64
CA LEU A 123 3.95 9.22 18.51
C LEU A 123 5.49 9.09 18.40
N GLY A 124 6.15 10.02 17.69
CA GLY A 124 7.57 10.34 17.90
C GLY A 124 8.54 10.28 16.71
N GLN A 125 8.13 9.90 15.50
CA GLN A 125 9.05 9.96 14.33
C GLN A 125 8.52 10.92 13.27
N ASN A 126 9.27 11.97 13.00
CA ASN A 126 8.96 12.90 11.91
C ASN A 126 9.36 12.26 10.58
N ILE A 127 8.39 12.09 9.68
CA ILE A 127 8.61 11.70 8.30
C ILE A 127 8.89 12.98 7.50
N ASN A 128 10.11 13.15 7.01
CA ASN A 128 10.45 14.23 6.09
C ASN A 128 10.55 13.67 4.67
N LEU A 129 9.82 14.29 3.74
CA LEU A 129 10.00 14.05 2.31
C LEU A 129 10.99 15.10 1.77
N ASP A 130 12.05 14.67 1.10
CA ASP A 130 12.91 15.60 0.37
C ASP A 130 12.26 16.02 -0.96
N THR A 131 12.95 16.90 -1.70
CA THR A 131 12.48 17.41 -3.00
C THR A 131 12.36 16.35 -4.09
N ASP A 132 12.94 15.16 -3.87
CA ASP A 132 12.92 14.01 -4.76
C ASP A 132 11.99 12.90 -4.23
N PHE A 133 11.14 13.21 -3.24
CA PHE A 133 10.25 12.28 -2.55
C PHE A 133 10.96 11.13 -1.80
N ASN A 134 12.26 11.26 -1.51
CA ASN A 134 12.94 10.32 -0.64
C ASN A 134 12.46 10.55 0.80
N VAL A 135 12.18 9.45 1.48
CA VAL A 135 11.71 9.47 2.86
C VAL A 135 12.92 9.51 3.79
N THR A 136 13.01 10.52 4.64
CA THR A 136 14.04 10.63 5.67
C THR A 136 13.39 10.73 7.04
N PHE A 137 13.90 9.94 7.99
CA PHE A 137 13.38 9.89 9.35
C PHE A 137 14.20 10.82 10.22
N GLY A 138 13.57 11.89 10.71
CA GLY A 138 14.17 12.75 11.72
C GLY A 138 13.95 12.16 13.10
N SER A 139 15.02 11.78 13.81
CA SER A 139 14.92 11.50 15.23
C SER A 139 14.66 12.80 15.98
N SER A 140 13.47 12.97 16.57
CA SER A 140 13.28 13.97 17.63
C SER A 140 13.96 13.47 18.90
N LEU A 141 15.28 13.70 18.97
CA LEU A 141 16.03 13.72 20.22
C LEU A 141 16.60 15.13 20.36
N GLU A 142 15.83 16.00 21.00
CA GLU A 142 16.40 17.03 21.88
C GLU A 142 16.26 16.55 23.32
#